data_AF-A0A357T9G1-F1
#
_entry.id   AF-A0A357T9G1-F1
#
_cell.length_a   1.000
_cell.length_b   1.000
_cell.length_c   1.000
_cell.angle_alpha   90.00
_cell.angle_beta   90.00
_cell.angle_gamma   90.00
#
_symmetry.space_group_name_H-M   'P 1'
#
loop_
_entity.id
_entity.type
_entity.pdbx_description
1 polymer ?
#
loop_
_entity_poly.entity_id
_entity_poly.type
_entity_poly.pdbx_seq_one_letter_code
_entity_poly.pdbx_strand_id
1 'polypeptide(L)'
;MMIEMIMAYMASLSFAYIFNLNRKTAFLSAFGGSLGWLFYRLAGNYFQDPNLSYFFGAVAFSYYGELMARKMRTPVTSYITPGLIPLVPGSGLYRTMLQSLAGNYTGALQEGITTLMASGALAIGILMVFTLIRIYYLFKRRLVHEENETGLRK
;
A
#
# COMPACT_ATOMS: atom_id res chain seq x y z
N MET A 1 -6.88 -1.28 17.67
CA MET A 1 -6.68 -2.28 16.59
C MET A 1 -7.96 -2.63 15.84
N MET A 2 -8.95 -3.31 16.45
CA MET A 2 -10.16 -3.74 15.71
C MET A 2 -11.00 -2.57 15.17
N ILE A 3 -11.22 -1.53 16.00
CA ILE A 3 -11.94 -0.32 15.56
C ILE A 3 -11.22 0.35 14.38
N GLU A 4 -9.89 0.50 14.47
CA GLU A 4 -9.12 1.14 13.40
C GLU A 4 -9.14 0.34 12.10
N MET A 5 -9.15 -1.00 12.16
CA MET A 5 -9.31 -1.82 10.97
C MET A 5 -10.68 -1.60 10.33
N ILE A 6 -11.74 -1.49 11.13
CA ILE A 6 -13.09 -1.17 10.63
C ILE A 6 -13.11 0.24 10.01
N MET A 7 -12.44 1.22 10.64
CA MET A 7 -12.36 2.57 10.08
C MET A 7 -11.54 2.62 8.79
N ALA A 8 -10.42 1.89 8.72
CA ALA A 8 -9.62 1.75 7.50
C ALA A 8 -10.45 1.08 6.39
N TYR A 9 -11.20 0.03 6.71
CA TYR A 9 -12.14 -0.61 5.80
C TYR A 9 -13.15 0.39 5.23
N MET A 10 -13.84 1.11 6.12
CA MET A 10 -14.90 2.05 5.74
C MET A 10 -14.35 3.23 4.93
N ALA A 11 -13.18 3.76 5.30
CA ALA A 11 -12.51 4.82 4.55
C ALA A 11 -12.16 4.33 3.12
N SER A 12 -11.49 3.19 3.01
CA SER A 12 -11.13 2.63 1.71
C SER A 12 -12.35 2.26 0.87
N LEU A 13 -13.41 1.73 1.47
CA LEU A 13 -14.66 1.42 0.76
C LEU A 13 -15.33 2.69 0.21
N SER A 14 -15.38 3.76 1.01
CA SER A 14 -15.96 5.04 0.61
C SER A 14 -15.21 5.61 -0.60
N PHE A 15 -13.88 5.63 -0.55
CA PHE A 15 -13.07 6.07 -1.68
C PHE A 15 -13.15 5.14 -2.89
N ALA A 16 -13.34 3.84 -2.69
CA ALA A 16 -13.55 2.93 -3.79
C ALA A 16 -14.84 3.26 -4.57
N TYR A 17 -15.91 3.66 -3.89
CA TYR A 17 -17.12 4.15 -4.56
C TYR A 17 -16.91 5.52 -5.21
N ILE A 18 -16.16 6.44 -4.59
CA ILE A 18 -15.80 7.74 -5.19
C ILE A 18 -15.04 7.54 -6.52
N PHE A 19 -14.15 6.55 -6.58
CA PHE A 19 -13.41 6.21 -7.81
C PHE A 19 -14.20 5.31 -8.77
N ASN A 20 -15.52 5.15 -8.58
CA ASN A 20 -16.41 4.37 -9.44
C ASN A 20 -15.96 2.92 -9.67
N LEU A 21 -15.40 2.28 -8.64
CA LEU A 21 -15.04 0.86 -8.72
C LEU A 21 -16.29 -0.03 -8.69
N ASN A 22 -16.24 -1.14 -9.42
CA ASN A 22 -17.31 -2.13 -9.35
C ASN A 22 -17.44 -2.69 -7.91
N ARG A 23 -18.64 -3.15 -7.53
CA ARG A 23 -18.92 -3.58 -6.14
C ARG A 23 -17.92 -4.61 -5.61
N LYS A 24 -17.55 -5.60 -6.44
CA LYS A 24 -16.62 -6.67 -6.04
C LYS A 24 -15.23 -6.11 -5.75
N THR A 25 -14.68 -5.29 -6.65
CA THR A 25 -13.38 -4.66 -6.50
C THR A 25 -13.37 -3.67 -5.33
N ALA A 26 -14.46 -2.95 -5.09
CA ALA A 26 -14.59 -2.02 -3.97
C ALA A 26 -14.50 -2.72 -2.61
N PHE A 27 -15.20 -3.85 -2.42
CA PHE A 27 -15.10 -4.61 -1.18
C PHE A 27 -13.72 -5.26 -0.99
N LEU A 28 -13.11 -5.75 -2.07
CA LEU A 28 -11.76 -6.31 -2.04
C LEU A 28 -10.70 -5.24 -1.73
N SER A 29 -10.81 -4.05 -2.31
CA SER A 29 -9.86 -2.96 -2.05
C SER A 29 -9.97 -2.44 -0.62
N ALA A 30 -11.18 -2.35 -0.07
CA ALA A 30 -11.44 -2.01 1.33
C ALA A 30 -10.81 -3.02 2.31
N PHE A 31 -10.92 -4.31 1.99
CA PHE A 31 -10.26 -5.36 2.76
C PHE A 31 -8.73 -5.21 2.70
N GLY A 32 -8.19 -4.87 1.52
CA GLY A 32 -6.78 -4.53 1.35
C GLY A 32 -6.33 -3.39 2.28
N GLY A 33 -7.06 -2.28 2.35
CA GLY A 33 -6.73 -1.16 3.23
C GLY A 33 -6.72 -1.54 4.72
N SER A 34 -7.67 -2.39 5.13
CA SER A 34 -7.71 -2.94 6.50
C SER A 34 -6.52 -3.84 6.80
N LEU A 35 -6.11 -4.65 5.82
CA LEU A 35 -4.96 -5.53 5.92
C LEU A 35 -3.66 -4.73 6.02
N GLY A 36 -3.49 -3.71 5.18
CA GLY A 36 -2.37 -2.78 5.28
C GLY A 36 -2.27 -2.13 6.65
N TRP A 37 -3.41 -1.70 7.21
CA TRP A 37 -3.45 -1.07 8.53
C TRP A 37 -3.09 -2.06 9.65
N LEU A 38 -3.56 -3.29 9.55
CA LEU A 38 -3.19 -4.35 10.49
C LEU A 38 -1.67 -4.56 10.54
N PHE A 39 -1.03 -4.72 9.37
CA PHE A 39 0.42 -4.91 9.31
C PHE A 39 1.20 -3.67 9.76
N TYR A 40 0.71 -2.47 9.44
CA TYR A 40 1.24 -1.23 9.98
C TYR A 40 1.24 -1.23 11.53
N ARG A 41 0.11 -1.59 12.14
CA ARG A 41 -0.01 -1.65 13.61
C ARG A 41 0.83 -2.74 14.24
N LEU A 42 0.89 -3.93 13.64
CA LEU A 42 1.71 -5.04 14.14
C LEU A 42 3.20 -4.69 14.09
N ALA A 43 3.67 -4.11 12.98
CA ALA A 43 5.04 -3.68 12.83
C ALA A 43 5.39 -2.55 13.83
N GLY A 44 4.47 -1.61 14.09
CA GLY A 44 4.68 -0.56 15.10
C GLY A 44 4.85 -1.11 16.51
N ASN A 45 4.10 -2.15 16.88
CA ASN A 45 4.25 -2.79 18.19
C ASN A 45 5.58 -3.56 18.32
N TYR A 46 6.09 -4.13 17.21
CA TYR A 46 7.27 -4.98 17.24
C TYR A 46 8.58 -4.20 17.09
N PHE A 47 8.66 -3.29 16.12
CA PHE A 47 9.89 -2.57 15.80
C PHE A 47 10.03 -1.24 16.53
N GLN A 48 8.93 -0.66 17.01
CA GLN A 48 8.88 0.68 17.62
C GLN A 48 9.42 1.82 16.74
N ASP A 49 9.55 1.59 15.43
CA ASP A 49 9.93 2.59 14.42
C ASP A 49 8.73 2.87 13.49
N PRO A 50 8.24 4.13 13.44
CA PRO A 50 7.15 4.52 12.54
C PRO A 50 7.45 4.21 11.06
N ASN A 51 8.69 4.40 10.60
CA ASN A 51 9.08 4.20 9.20
C ASN A 51 8.99 2.72 8.82
N LEU A 52 9.48 1.82 9.68
CA LEU A 52 9.33 0.38 9.47
C LEU A 52 7.86 -0.04 9.50
N SER A 53 7.05 0.59 10.35
CA SER A 53 5.60 0.35 10.39
C SER A 53 4.94 0.66 9.05
N TYR A 54 5.23 1.83 8.49
CA TYR A 54 4.77 2.24 7.16
C TYR A 54 5.26 1.29 6.07
N PHE A 55 6.54 0.92 6.10
CA PHE A 55 7.13 -0.01 5.13
C PHE A 55 6.42 -1.37 5.12
N PHE A 56 6.26 -2.03 6.28
CA PHE A 56 5.61 -3.34 6.35
C PHE A 56 4.11 -3.28 6.04
N GLY A 57 3.42 -2.20 6.43
CA GLY A 57 2.05 -1.93 6.01
C GLY A 57 1.92 -1.84 4.49
N ALA A 58 2.80 -1.08 3.83
CA ALA A 58 2.86 -0.97 2.37
C ALA A 58 3.16 -2.30 1.69
N VAL A 59 4.10 -3.10 2.21
CA VAL A 59 4.47 -4.40 1.64
C VAL A 59 3.28 -5.35 1.66
N ALA A 60 2.64 -5.53 2.82
CA ALA A 60 1.51 -6.43 2.96
C ALA A 60 0.34 -6.02 2.06
N PHE A 61 0.01 -4.73 2.06
CA PHE A 61 -1.05 -4.18 1.24
C PHE A 61 -0.80 -4.32 -0.26
N SER A 62 0.40 -3.95 -0.72
CA SER A 62 0.75 -4.01 -2.15
C SER A 62 0.78 -5.44 -2.66
N TYR A 63 1.25 -6.37 -1.82
CA TYR A 63 1.26 -7.80 -2.14
C TYR A 63 -0.17 -8.32 -2.31
N TYR A 64 -1.07 -7.96 -1.38
CA TYR A 64 -2.48 -8.27 -1.49
C TYR A 64 -3.12 -7.68 -2.76
N GLY A 65 -2.84 -6.41 -3.06
CA GLY A 65 -3.35 -5.72 -4.24
C GLY A 65 -2.94 -6.41 -5.54
N GLU A 66 -1.67 -6.79 -5.67
CA GLU A 66 -1.16 -7.56 -6.81
C GLU A 66 -1.83 -8.93 -6.96
N LEU A 67 -1.99 -9.65 -5.84
CA LEU A 67 -2.62 -10.96 -5.84
C LEU A 67 -4.09 -10.88 -6.30
N MET A 68 -4.86 -9.91 -5.78
CA MET A 68 -6.26 -9.73 -6.15
C MET A 68 -6.44 -9.22 -7.57
N ALA A 69 -5.60 -8.29 -8.01
CA ALA A 69 -5.62 -7.77 -9.37
C ALA A 69 -5.46 -8.88 -10.42
N ARG A 70 -4.54 -9.81 -10.17
CA ARG A 70 -4.30 -10.98 -11.05
C ARG A 70 -5.46 -11.96 -11.01
N LYS A 71 -5.97 -12.27 -9.82
CA LYS A 71 -7.12 -13.17 -9.65
C LYS A 71 -8.37 -12.64 -10.36
N MET A 72 -8.59 -11.32 -10.27
CA MET A 72 -9.77 -10.66 -10.81
C MET A 72 -9.57 -10.09 -12.22
N ARG A 73 -8.37 -10.23 -12.81
CA ARG A 73 -7.99 -9.69 -14.13
C ARG A 73 -8.32 -8.20 -14.28
N THR A 74 -7.98 -7.42 -13.26
CA THR A 74 -8.23 -5.98 -13.18
C THR A 74 -6.92 -5.22 -12.91
N PRO A 75 -6.83 -3.93 -13.26
CA PRO A 75 -5.62 -3.14 -12.97
C PRO A 75 -5.33 -3.09 -11.47
N VAL A 76 -4.06 -3.25 -11.08
CA VAL A 76 -3.62 -3.24 -9.66
C VAL A 76 -3.99 -1.94 -8.95
N THR A 77 -3.94 -0.83 -9.68
CA THR A 77 -4.33 0.51 -9.21
C THR A 77 -5.76 0.55 -8.66
N SER A 78 -6.65 -0.30 -9.17
CA SER A 78 -8.04 -0.42 -8.69
C SER A 78 -8.14 -0.82 -7.21
N TYR A 79 -7.13 -1.55 -6.71
CA TYR A 79 -7.04 -1.96 -5.30
C TYR A 79 -6.16 -1.00 -4.50
N ILE A 80 -5.04 -0.59 -5.10
CA ILE A 80 -4.02 0.20 -4.41
C ILE A 80 -4.49 1.61 -4.10
N THR A 81 -5.08 2.31 -5.07
CA THR A 81 -5.47 3.72 -4.90
C THR A 81 -6.46 3.94 -3.74
N PRO A 82 -7.62 3.26 -3.65
CA PRO A 82 -8.54 3.44 -2.53
C PRO A 82 -8.05 2.76 -1.23
N GLY A 83 -7.35 1.63 -1.32
CA GLY A 83 -6.88 0.88 -0.15
C GLY A 83 -5.72 1.55 0.58
N LEU A 84 -4.90 2.34 -0.11
CA LEU A 84 -3.72 3.00 0.47
C LEU A 84 -4.08 4.22 1.32
N ILE A 85 -5.22 4.85 1.05
CA ILE A 85 -5.65 6.11 1.67
C ILE A 85 -5.50 6.15 3.19
N PRO A 86 -6.00 5.16 3.97
CA PRO A 86 -5.83 5.17 5.41
C PRO A 86 -4.36 5.14 5.86
N LEU A 87 -3.44 4.56 5.07
CA LEU A 87 -2.01 4.49 5.41
C LEU A 87 -1.23 5.76 5.04
N VAL A 88 -1.74 6.62 4.16
CA VAL A 88 -0.99 7.81 3.72
C VAL A 88 -0.83 8.78 4.92
N PRO A 89 0.40 9.27 5.22
CA PRO A 89 0.65 10.14 6.37
C PRO A 89 0.19 11.59 6.13
N GLY A 90 -1.09 11.79 5.80
CA GLY A 90 -1.66 13.10 5.47
C GLY A 90 -1.75 14.05 6.68
N SER A 91 -1.85 13.51 7.90
CA SER A 91 -1.87 14.33 9.13
C SER A 91 -0.54 15.07 9.35
N GLY A 92 0.59 14.45 9.01
CA GLY A 92 1.90 15.08 9.07
C GLY A 92 2.05 16.21 8.05
N LEU A 93 1.52 16.03 6.83
CA LEU A 93 1.44 17.10 5.82
C LEU A 93 0.59 18.27 6.33
N TYR A 94 -0.56 17.99 6.92
CA TYR A 94 -1.44 19.02 7.49
C TYR A 94 -0.75 19.79 8.63
N ARG A 95 -0.06 19.10 9.55
CA ARG A 95 0.71 19.74 10.63
C ARG A 95 1.87 20.58 10.11
N THR A 96 2.57 20.12 9.08
CA THR A 96 3.63 20.87 8.41
C THR A 96 3.10 22.21 7.89
N MET A 97 1.92 22.19 7.25
CA MET A 97 1.25 23.39 6.76
C MET A 97 0.85 24.32 7.91
N LEU A 98 0.24 23.79 8.98
CA LEU A 98 -0.14 24.58 10.16
C LEU A 98 1.06 25.28 10.82
N GLN A 99 2.18 24.57 11.01
CA GLN A 99 3.40 25.14 11.60
C GLN A 99 3.99 26.24 10.71
N SER A 100 3.96 26.05 9.38
CA SER A 100 4.40 27.05 8.41
C SER A 100 3.57 28.34 8.49
N LEU A 101 2.24 28.20 8.58
CA LEU A 101 1.33 29.33 8.71
C LEU A 101 1.47 30.04 10.06
N ALA A 102 1.83 29.32 11.12
CA ALA A 102 2.11 29.88 12.44
C ALA A 102 3.48 30.57 12.54
N GLY A 103 4.27 30.62 11.46
CA GLY A 103 5.63 31.18 11.45
C GLY A 103 6.69 30.31 12.12
N ASN A 104 6.34 29.09 12.54
CA ASN A 104 7.26 28.14 13.16
C ASN A 104 7.93 27.26 12.10
N TYR A 105 8.90 27.81 11.39
CA TYR A 105 9.58 27.12 10.29
C TYR A 105 10.42 25.91 10.74
N THR A 106 10.99 25.93 11.95
CA THR A 106 11.75 24.79 12.48
C THR A 106 10.83 23.60 12.77
N GLY A 107 9.68 23.85 13.40
CA GLY A 107 8.65 22.83 13.62
C GLY A 107 8.05 22.32 12.31
N ALA A 108 7.82 23.21 11.34
CA ALA A 108 7.35 22.82 10.01
C ALA A 108 8.35 21.91 9.29
N LEU A 109 9.64 22.26 9.31
CA LEU A 109 10.68 21.44 8.69
C LEU A 109 10.79 20.07 9.36
N GLN A 110 10.70 20.01 10.69
CA GLN A 110 10.75 18.76 11.43
C GLN A 110 9.58 17.84 11.04
N GLU A 111 8.33 18.33 11.08
CA GLU A 111 7.15 17.55 10.67
C GLU A 111 7.17 17.21 9.17
N GLY A 112 7.71 18.10 8.34
CA GLY A 112 7.86 17.86 6.91
C GLY A 112 8.81 16.70 6.64
N ILE A 113 9.98 16.69 7.28
CA ILE A 113 10.98 15.63 7.13
C ILE A 113 10.43 14.29 7.66
N THR A 114 9.81 14.26 8.84
CA THR A 114 9.24 13.00 9.39
C THR A 114 8.16 12.43 8.46
N THR A 115 7.31 13.29 7.91
CA THR A 115 6.26 12.90 6.96
C THR A 115 6.84 12.40 5.63
N LEU A 116 7.89 13.05 5.13
CA LEU A 116 8.61 12.62 3.93
C LEU A 116 9.27 11.26 4.13
N MET A 117 9.90 11.01 5.28
CA MET A 117 10.49 9.71 5.61
C MET A 117 9.43 8.60 5.66
N ALA A 118 8.29 8.85 6.32
CA ALA A 118 7.17 7.92 6.35
C ALA A 118 6.61 7.62 4.95
N SER A 119 6.42 8.65 4.14
CA SER A 119 5.95 8.52 2.75
C SER A 119 6.97 7.80 1.87
N GLY A 120 8.26 8.06 2.08
CA GLY A 120 9.37 7.36 1.43
C GLY A 120 9.38 5.87 1.78
N ALA A 121 9.21 5.53 3.05
CA ALA A 121 9.12 4.14 3.49
C ALA A 121 7.92 3.40 2.87
N LEU A 122 6.75 4.04 2.80
CA LEU A 122 5.59 3.53 2.05
C LEU A 122 5.95 3.29 0.58
N ALA A 123 6.52 4.29 -0.10
CA ALA A 123 6.84 4.21 -1.52
C ALA A 123 7.83 3.08 -1.83
N ILE A 124 8.89 2.95 -1.02
CA ILE A 124 9.88 1.88 -1.15
C ILE A 124 9.22 0.51 -0.95
N GLY A 125 8.35 0.35 0.06
CA GLY A 125 7.64 -0.90 0.30
C GLY A 125 6.74 -1.32 -0.87
N ILE A 126 5.99 -0.38 -1.44
CA ILE A 126 5.13 -0.61 -2.61
C ILE A 126 6.00 -1.02 -3.82
N LEU A 127 7.04 -0.25 -4.13
CA LEU A 127 7.93 -0.48 -5.27
C LEU A 127 8.68 -1.81 -5.17
N MET A 128 9.10 -2.19 -3.97
CA MET A 128 9.75 -3.47 -3.71
C MET A 128 8.84 -4.62 -4.14
N VAL A 129 7.58 -4.61 -3.70
CA VAL A 129 6.62 -5.66 -4.05
C VAL A 129 6.35 -5.70 -5.54
N PHE A 130 6.10 -4.55 -6.18
CA PHE A 130 5.88 -4.49 -7.63
C PHE A 130 7.07 -5.05 -8.40
N THR A 131 8.28 -4.71 -7.99
CA THR A 131 9.51 -5.17 -8.64
C THR A 131 9.68 -6.67 -8.49
N LEU A 132 9.56 -7.20 -7.27
CA LEU A 132 9.69 -8.64 -6.99
C LEU A 132 8.66 -9.46 -7.75
N ILE A 133 7.40 -9.01 -7.73
CA ILE A 133 6.33 -9.69 -8.44
C ILE A 133 6.56 -9.61 -9.95
N ARG A 134 6.90 -8.45 -10.50
CA ARG A 134 7.22 -8.31 -11.93
C ARG A 134 8.34 -9.26 -12.35
N ILE A 135 9.43 -9.32 -11.60
CA ILE A 135 10.56 -10.23 -11.84
C ILE A 135 10.09 -11.68 -11.82
N TYR A 136 9.35 -12.10 -10.79
CA TYR A 136 8.84 -13.46 -10.67
C TYR A 136 8.04 -13.90 -11.91
N TYR A 137 7.17 -13.03 -12.42
CA TYR A 137 6.39 -13.35 -13.62
C TYR A 137 7.17 -13.28 -14.93
N LEU A 138 8.22 -12.46 -15.01
CA LEU A 138 9.13 -12.46 -16.16
C LEU A 138 9.90 -13.79 -16.25
N PHE A 139 10.43 -14.29 -15.12
CA PHE A 139 11.10 -15.59 -15.07
C PHE A 139 10.15 -16.74 -15.36
N LYS A 140 8.94 -16.73 -14.77
CA LYS A 140 7.94 -17.76 -15.05
C LYS A 140 7.57 -17.84 -16.53
N ARG A 141 7.47 -16.70 -17.24
CA ARG A 141 7.22 -16.68 -18.69
C ARG A 141 8.38 -17.24 -19.49
N ARG A 142 9.62 -16.95 -19.11
CA ARG A 142 10.83 -17.50 -19.78
C ARG A 142 10.90 -19.02 -19.66
N LEU A 143 10.71 -19.57 -18.45
CA LEU A 143 10.76 -21.02 -18.22
C LEU A 143 9.68 -21.76 -19.03
N VAL A 144 8.46 -21.21 -19.09
CA VAL A 144 7.38 -21.80 -19.90
C VAL A 144 7.69 -21.74 -21.40
N HIS A 145 8.38 -20.70 -21.88
CA HIS A 145 8.84 -20.64 -23.28
C HIS A 145 9.94 -21.67 -23.56
N GLU A 146 10.93 -21.82 -22.66
CA GLU A 146 12.00 -22.82 -22.79
C GLU A 146 11.46 -24.26 -22.77
N GLU A 147 10.50 -24.58 -21.90
CA GLU A 147 9.83 -25.90 -21.87
C GLU A 147 9.04 -26.19 -23.17
N ASN A 148 8.40 -25.16 -23.75
CA ASN A 148 7.66 -25.32 -25.01
C ASN A 148 8.60 -25.45 -26.23
N GLU A 149 9.77 -24.82 -26.22
CA GLU A 149 10.78 -24.92 -27.29
C GLU A 149 11.58 -26.25 -27.23
N THR A 150 11.78 -26.80 -26.04
CA THR A 150 12.52 -28.07 -25.84
C THR A 150 11.64 -29.33 -25.96
N GLY A 151 10.34 -29.19 -26.21
CA GLY A 151 9.44 -30.33 -26.45
C GLY A 151 9.24 -31.25 -25.24
N LEU A 152 9.58 -30.81 -24.02
CA LEU A 152 9.58 -31.62 -22.79
C LEU A 152 8.19 -31.75 -22.12
N ARG A 153 7.10 -31.59 -22.88
CA ARG A 153 5.76 -31.99 -22.40
C ARG A 153 5.65 -33.52 -22.46
N LYS A 154 5.80 -34.18 -21.31
CA LYS A 154 5.19 -35.49 -21.06
C LYS A 154 3.69 -35.35 -20.86
#